data_AF-A0A7Y3NVN6-F1
#
_entry.id   AF-A0A7Y3NVN6-F1
#
_cell.length_a   1.000
_cell.length_b   1.000
_cell.length_c   1.000
_cell.angle_alpha   90.00
_cell.angle_beta   90.00
_cell.angle_gamma   90.00
#
_symmetry.space_group_name_H-M   'P 1'
#
loop_
_entity.id
_entity.type
_entity.pdbx_description
1 polymer ?
#
loop_
_entity_poly.entity_id
_entity_poly.type
_entity_poly.pdbx_seq_one_letter_code
_entity_poly.pdbx_strand_id
1 'polypeptide(L)'
;MQEKIEKDRLQAAMKLFEDHKVYFHLEVNPGAYYRNAVGHVDSVYVRGDGPFRLFISMKEPEGLIQIDQVTHCEIDPERVFVIGYDDQQRLARMVAISFQPFSM
;
A
#
# COMPACT_ATOMS: atom_id res chain seq x y z
N MET A 1 -11.23 -7.89 6.52
CA MET A 1 -10.72 -9.28 6.38
C MET A 1 -9.81 -9.30 5.17
N GLN A 2 -8.59 -9.81 5.34
CA GLN A 2 -7.57 -9.80 4.28
C GLN A 2 -7.88 -10.87 3.23
N GLU A 3 -7.98 -10.46 1.97
CA GLU A 3 -8.30 -11.31 0.83
C GLU A 3 -7.15 -11.30 -0.19
N LYS A 4 -7.11 -12.28 -1.10
CA LYS A 4 -6.10 -12.30 -2.16
C LYS A 4 -6.29 -11.10 -3.09
N ILE A 5 -5.18 -10.53 -3.56
CA ILE A 5 -5.23 -9.41 -4.50
C ILE A 5 -5.89 -9.84 -5.81
N GLU A 6 -7.01 -9.20 -6.12
CA GLU A 6 -7.51 -9.08 -7.47
C GLU A 6 -6.97 -7.77 -8.05
N LYS A 7 -6.09 -7.89 -9.06
CA LYS A 7 -5.24 -6.78 -9.53
C LYS A 7 -6.02 -5.55 -9.94
N ASP A 8 -7.07 -5.71 -10.73
CA ASP A 8 -7.83 -4.60 -11.29
C ASP A 8 -8.67 -3.91 -10.20
N ARG A 9 -9.28 -4.69 -9.30
CA ARG A 9 -9.94 -4.15 -8.10
C ARG A 9 -8.99 -3.38 -7.18
N LEU A 10 -7.80 -3.90 -6.89
CA LEU A 10 -6.80 -3.18 -6.09
C LEU A 10 -6.34 -1.91 -6.81
N GLN A 11 -6.05 -1.98 -8.10
CA GLN A 11 -5.65 -0.83 -8.91
C GLN A 11 -6.72 0.27 -8.89
N ALA A 12 -7.99 -0.10 -9.03
CA ALA A 12 -9.11 0.84 -8.97
C ALA A 12 -9.26 1.49 -7.59
N ALA A 13 -9.16 0.70 -6.51
CA ALA A 13 -9.21 1.22 -5.15
C ALA A 13 -8.07 2.18 -4.85
N MET A 14 -6.84 1.83 -5.25
CA MET A 14 -5.67 2.67 -5.04
C MET A 14 -5.72 3.99 -5.83
N LYS A 15 -6.36 4.00 -7.01
CA LYS A 15 -6.55 5.22 -7.80
C LYS A 15 -7.42 6.27 -7.10
N LEU A 16 -8.26 5.89 -6.15
CA LEU A 16 -9.08 6.85 -5.39
C LEU A 16 -8.23 7.81 -4.56
N PHE A 17 -6.97 7.46 -4.28
CA PHE A 17 -6.05 8.31 -3.54
C PHE A 17 -5.24 9.27 -4.42
N GLU A 18 -5.24 9.09 -5.76
CA GLU A 18 -4.56 10.01 -6.68
C GLU A 18 -5.09 11.44 -6.51
N ASP A 19 -4.21 12.43 -6.61
CA ASP A 19 -4.50 13.85 -6.38
C ASP A 19 -4.98 14.22 -4.96
N HIS A 20 -4.80 13.33 -3.99
CA HIS A 20 -5.12 13.59 -2.58
C HIS A 20 -3.88 13.57 -1.69
N LYS A 21 -3.96 14.37 -0.62
CA LYS A 21 -3.08 14.25 0.54
C LYS A 21 -3.53 13.05 1.37
N VAL A 22 -2.61 12.13 1.65
CA VAL A 22 -2.90 10.89 2.37
C VAL A 22 -1.86 10.60 3.44
N TYR A 23 -2.18 9.64 4.29
CA TYR A 23 -1.32 9.07 5.30
C TYR A 23 -0.91 7.66 4.89
N PHE A 24 0.38 7.37 5.01
CA PHE A 24 0.94 6.06 4.77
C PHE A 24 1.40 5.40 6.07
N HIS A 25 1.28 4.09 6.10
CA HIS A 25 1.95 3.24 7.07
C HIS A 25 2.65 2.11 6.33
N LEU A 26 3.96 1.97 6.55
CA LEU A 26 4.80 0.96 5.93
C LEU A 26 5.46 0.12 7.02
N GLU A 27 5.51 -1.18 6.79
CA GLU A 27 6.20 -2.13 7.64
C GLU A 27 6.90 -3.16 6.74
N VAL A 28 8.17 -3.44 7.01
CA VAL A 28 8.93 -4.54 6.38
C VAL A 28 9.68 -5.25 7.50
N ASN A 29 9.46 -6.56 7.60
CA ASN A 29 9.94 -7.39 8.68
C ASN A 29 10.97 -8.42 8.18
N PRO A 30 12.22 -8.34 8.67
CA PRO A 30 12.84 -7.24 9.42
C PRO A 30 13.21 -6.06 8.51
N GLY A 31 13.25 -4.84 9.05
CA GLY A 31 14.08 -3.77 8.47
C GLY A 31 13.46 -2.38 8.30
N ALA A 32 12.14 -2.21 8.26
CA ALA A 32 11.56 -0.88 8.09
C ALA A 32 10.22 -0.70 8.81
N TYR A 33 10.05 0.47 9.41
CA TYR A 33 8.79 0.90 9.98
C TYR A 33 8.62 2.40 9.76
N TYR A 34 7.52 2.80 9.13
CA TYR A 34 7.17 4.21 8.99
C TYR A 34 5.66 4.36 9.16
N ARG A 35 5.20 5.24 10.04
CA ARG A 35 3.77 5.40 10.36
C ARG A 35 3.38 6.86 10.27
N ASN A 36 2.19 7.10 9.71
CA ASN A 36 1.63 8.43 9.49
C ASN A 36 2.57 9.33 8.68
N ALA A 37 3.31 8.72 7.75
CA ALA A 37 4.01 9.48 6.72
C ALA A 37 2.97 10.18 5.85
N VAL A 38 3.24 11.42 5.45
CA VAL A 38 2.29 12.23 4.69
C VAL A 38 2.85 12.46 3.30
N GLY A 39 2.01 12.29 2.29
CA GLY A 39 2.38 12.66 0.93
C GLY A 39 1.15 12.95 0.08
N HIS A 40 1.36 13.69 -1.01
CA HIS A 40 0.35 13.93 -2.02
C HIS A 40 0.56 12.94 -3.17
N VAL A 41 -0.40 12.03 -3.38
CA VAL A 41 -0.28 10.99 -4.41
C VAL A 41 -0.40 11.61 -5.80
N ASP A 42 0.55 11.26 -6.66
CA ASP A 42 0.53 11.58 -8.07
C ASP A 42 -0.12 10.44 -8.87
N SER A 43 0.43 9.24 -8.76
CA SER A 43 -0.04 8.08 -9.52
C SER A 43 0.22 6.77 -8.78
N VAL A 44 -0.64 5.77 -9.01
CA VAL A 44 -0.49 4.43 -8.42
C VAL A 44 -0.53 3.34 -9.48
N TYR A 45 0.37 2.36 -9.37
CA TYR A 45 0.42 1.20 -10.28
C TYR A 45 0.57 -0.13 -9.54
N VAL A 46 -0.32 -1.08 -9.86
CA VAL A 46 -0.23 -2.49 -9.47
C VAL A 46 0.28 -3.31 -10.66
N ARG A 47 1.43 -3.97 -10.51
CA ARG A 47 2.12 -4.71 -11.58
C ARG A 47 2.39 -6.16 -11.20
N GLY A 48 2.55 -7.01 -12.21
CA GLY A 48 2.73 -8.45 -12.07
C GLY A 48 1.45 -9.23 -12.30
N ASP A 49 1.59 -10.56 -12.31
CA ASP A 49 0.52 -11.55 -12.44
C ASP A 49 0.51 -12.51 -11.23
N GLY A 50 1.10 -12.03 -10.11
CA GLY A 50 1.28 -12.74 -8.85
C GLY A 50 2.73 -13.14 -8.56
N PRO A 51 3.22 -12.99 -7.32
CA PRO A 51 2.94 -11.89 -6.41
C PRO A 51 3.03 -10.52 -7.11
N PHE A 52 2.40 -9.50 -6.53
CA PHE A 52 2.31 -8.19 -7.14
C PHE A 52 3.37 -7.22 -6.62
N ARG A 53 3.58 -6.16 -7.39
CA ARG A 53 4.37 -4.99 -7.04
C ARG A 53 3.48 -3.76 -7.07
N LEU A 54 3.57 -2.93 -6.04
CA LEU A 54 2.84 -1.68 -5.94
C LEU A 54 3.83 -0.51 -5.97
N PHE A 55 3.51 0.48 -6.81
CA PHE A 55 4.26 1.73 -6.96
C PHE A 55 3.33 2.88 -6.65
N ILE A 56 3.71 3.76 -5.73
CA ILE A 56 2.96 4.97 -5.37
C ILE A 56 3.91 6.15 -5.54
N SER A 57 3.71 6.91 -6.60
CA SER A 57 4.44 8.14 -6.85
C SER A 57 3.79 9.28 -6.06
N MET A 58 4.62 10.16 -5.50
CA MET A 58 4.19 11.34 -4.76
C MET A 58 4.74 12.60 -5.42
N LYS A 59 3.93 13.66 -5.49
CA LYS A 59 4.35 14.96 -6.01
C LYS A 59 4.79 15.94 -4.92
N GLU A 60 4.33 15.75 -3.69
CA GLU A 60 4.75 16.58 -2.55
C GLU A 60 4.75 15.78 -1.23
N PRO A 61 5.92 15.58 -0.59
CA PRO A 61 7.24 15.71 -1.21
C PRO A 61 7.39 14.78 -2.42
N GLU A 62 8.23 15.14 -3.38
CA GLU A 62 8.51 14.27 -4.53
C GLU A 62 9.17 12.97 -4.03
N GLY A 63 8.62 11.83 -4.47
CA GLY A 63 9.14 10.54 -4.03
C GLY A 63 8.38 9.35 -4.60
N LEU A 64 8.89 8.16 -4.31
CA LEU A 64 8.31 6.90 -4.75
C LEU A 64 8.31 5.91 -3.58
N ILE A 65 7.13 5.38 -3.27
CA ILE A 65 7.01 4.17 -2.45
C ILE A 65 6.89 2.99 -3.39
N GLN A 66 7.79 2.01 -3.25
CA GLN A 66 7.69 0.72 -3.91
C GLN A 66 7.63 -0.38 -2.85
N ILE A 67 6.69 -1.31 -3.01
CA ILE A 67 6.65 -2.57 -2.26
C ILE A 67 6.42 -3.73 -3.23
N ASP A 68 7.22 -4.78 -3.08
CA ASP A 68 7.16 -5.98 -3.91
C ASP A 68 6.68 -7.19 -3.09
N GLN A 69 6.36 -8.29 -3.76
CA GLN A 69 5.91 -9.54 -3.15
C GLN A 69 4.64 -9.40 -2.29
N VAL A 70 3.73 -8.51 -2.68
CA VAL A 70 2.42 -8.40 -2.03
C VAL A 70 1.42 -9.37 -2.65
N THR A 71 0.60 -9.99 -1.82
CA THR A 71 -0.29 -11.09 -2.21
C THR A 71 -1.73 -10.91 -1.73
N HIS A 72 -1.93 -10.14 -0.66
CA HIS A 72 -3.23 -9.90 -0.05
C HIS A 72 -3.52 -8.41 0.10
N CYS A 73 -4.79 -8.06 0.18
CA CYS A 73 -5.23 -6.70 0.48
C CYS A 73 -6.46 -6.70 1.39
N GLU A 74 -6.68 -5.57 2.03
CA GLU A 74 -7.93 -5.22 2.67
C GLU A 74 -8.32 -3.83 2.17
N ILE A 75 -9.47 -3.74 1.49
CA ILE A 75 -9.96 -2.52 0.86
C ILE A 75 -11.21 -2.09 1.60
N ASP A 76 -11.19 -0.88 2.15
CA ASP A 76 -12.36 -0.21 2.68
C ASP A 76 -12.45 1.23 2.10
N PRO A 77 -13.57 1.96 2.31
CA PRO A 77 -13.77 3.28 1.72
C PRO A 77 -12.75 4.35 2.13
N GLU A 78 -12.10 4.19 3.28
CA GLU A 78 -11.22 5.22 3.86
C GLU A 78 -9.74 4.85 3.77
N ARG A 79 -9.43 3.55 3.72
CA ARG A 79 -8.08 3.01 3.75
C ARG A 79 -7.95 1.70 2.98
N VAL A 80 -6.75 1.47 2.47
CA VAL A 80 -6.35 0.23 1.81
C VAL A 80 -5.09 -0.29 2.44
N PHE A 81 -5.09 -1.57 2.81
CA PHE A 81 -3.91 -2.32 3.23
C PHE A 81 -3.48 -3.26 2.11
N VAL A 82 -2.18 -3.33 1.83
CA VAL A 82 -1.58 -4.22 0.84
C VAL A 82 -0.44 -4.97 1.52
N ILE A 83 -0.51 -6.29 1.55
CA ILE A 83 0.24 -7.15 2.47
C ILE A 83 0.97 -8.24 1.69
N GLY A 84 2.20 -8.52 2.10
CA GLY A 84 2.96 -9.69 1.67
C GLY A 84 3.38 -10.53 2.88
N TYR A 85 3.26 -11.84 2.74
CA TYR A 85 3.70 -12.81 3.74
C TYR A 85 5.02 -13.48 3.32
N ASP A 86 5.76 -13.97 4.29
CA ASP A 86 6.90 -14.86 4.04
C ASP A 86 6.45 -16.30 3.74
N ASP A 87 7.44 -17.17 3.53
CA ASP A 87 7.24 -18.61 3.31
C ASP A 87 6.59 -19.34 4.49
N GLN A 88 6.64 -18.76 5.69
CA GLN A 88 6.02 -19.25 6.91
C GLN A 88 4.64 -18.62 7.19
N GLN A 89 4.05 -17.88 6.23
CA GLN A 89 2.78 -17.18 6.37
C GLN A 89 2.76 -16.10 7.46
N ARG A 90 3.93 -15.55 7.82
CA ARG A 90 4.05 -14.40 8.73
C ARG A 90 4.06 -13.12 7.93
N LEU A 91 3.57 -12.01 8.51
CA LEU A 91 3.60 -10.70 7.85
C LEU A 91 5.06 -10.29 7.62
N ALA A 92 5.45 -10.26 6.35
CA ALA A 92 6.80 -9.89 5.93
C ALA A 92 6.87 -8.42 5.53
N ARG A 93 5.77 -7.87 5.01
CA ARG A 93 5.71 -6.52 4.50
C ARG A 93 4.28 -6.03 4.37
N MET A 94 4.08 -4.73 4.54
CA MET A 94 2.78 -4.10 4.38
C MET A 94 2.95 -2.62 4.01
N VAL A 95 2.07 -2.15 3.15
CA VAL A 95 1.79 -0.72 3.01
C VAL A 95 0.30 -0.50 3.21
N ALA A 96 -0.04 0.50 4.00
CA ALA A 96 -1.38 1.01 4.15
C ALA A 96 -1.42 2.47 3.72
N ILE A 97 -2.50 2.85 3.06
CA ILE A 97 -2.81 4.21 2.60
C ILE A 97 -4.18 4.59 3.14
N SER A 98 -4.35 5.84 3.58
CA SER A 98 -5.58 6.31 4.22
C SER A 98 -5.74 7.83 4.06
N PHE A 99 -6.98 8.32 3.98
CA PHE A 99 -7.26 9.76 4.05
C PHE A 99 -7.07 10.33 5.47
N GLN A 100 -7.08 9.47 6.49
CA GLN A 100 -6.92 9.83 7.89
C GLN A 100 -5.65 9.21 8.51
N PRO A 101 -5.03 9.84 9.51
CA PRO A 101 -3.93 9.22 10.25
C PRO A 101 -4.36 7.88 10.87
N PHE A 102 -3.45 6.91 10.91
CA PHE A 102 -3.65 5.66 11.62
C PHE A 102 -3.52 5.91 13.14
N SER A 103 -4.56 5.56 13.90
CA SER A 103 -4.55 5.61 15.37
C SER A 103 -3.48 4.68 15.96
N MET A 104 -3.02 4.93 17.18
CA MET A 104 -2.22 3.96 17.94
C MET A 104 -3.04 2.71 18.29
#